data_AF-L8PLN9-F1
#
_entry.id   AF-L8PLN9-F1
#
_cell.length_a   1.000
_cell.length_b   1.000
_cell.length_c   1.000
_cell.angle_alpha   90.00
_cell.angle_beta   90.00
_cell.angle_gamma   90.00
#
_symmetry.space_group_name_H-M   'P 1'
#
loop_
_entity.id
_entity.type
_entity.pdbx_description
1 polymer ?
#
loop_
_entity_poly.entity_id
_entity_poly.type
_entity_poly.pdbx_seq_one_letter_code
_entity_poly.pdbx_strand_id
1 'polypeptide(L)'
;MPFREEHMNHLDVVRLLGIDAPALPPEAGGHGRVVPEDFEMLLKALPMGVIAGSVLLERPDVPVRSLEDFAKDTAPRVANMADALLAREQEPLLPLFPEPGGMVPWGRTARDGVLLWNTTDPDTRQWTTVLTDADFQLWLDLPFSTSEFLVRTIQGRPEGIPAFESYEEYESGSYWKVADDMRVTATALANPDIEAVEEIVTHVRSVGVPGIRQYAQGLVDQAVNESLGSLPEDYLTVMKEFPGGVVAGVRVFPVTRAAWLTEDRLFLQWGEVQGRAFGWLTASGSPENWRIAYIEPDGIALTCLEDQTFATFLRRRLRGDNSLF
;
A
#
# COMPACT_ATOMS: atom_id res chain seq x y z
N MET A 1 24.31 13.04 3.20
CA MET A 1 23.36 14.17 3.27
C MET A 1 21.98 13.58 3.07
N PRO A 2 21.03 13.73 3.99
CA PRO A 2 19.68 13.22 3.76
C PRO A 2 19.04 14.09 2.68
N PHE A 3 18.48 13.47 1.65
CA PHE A 3 17.54 14.16 0.79
C PHE A 3 16.41 14.66 1.68
N ARG A 4 16.18 15.98 1.73
CA ARG A 4 14.87 16.48 2.15
C ARG A 4 13.90 15.92 1.12
N GLU A 5 13.03 15.00 1.52
CA GLU A 5 11.82 14.72 0.75
C GLU A 5 11.06 16.05 0.67
N GLU A 6 11.18 16.73 -0.47
CA GLU A 6 10.36 17.89 -0.76
C GLU A 6 8.94 17.36 -0.94
N HIS A 7 8.14 17.43 0.14
CA HIS A 7 6.71 17.22 0.07
C HIS A 7 6.14 18.07 -1.07
N MET A 8 5.59 17.40 -2.08
CA MET A 8 5.12 18.05 -3.29
C MET A 8 3.89 18.90 -2.96
N ASN A 9 3.88 20.15 -3.41
CA ASN A 9 2.79 21.06 -3.08
C ASN A 9 1.52 20.65 -3.84
N HIS A 10 0.37 20.65 -3.18
CA HIS A 10 -0.94 20.37 -3.80
C HIS A 10 -1.23 21.26 -5.02
N LEU A 11 -0.67 22.48 -5.08
CA LEU A 11 -0.77 23.37 -6.23
C LEU A 11 -0.04 22.82 -7.47
N ASP A 12 1.00 22.01 -7.30
CA ASP A 12 1.71 21.38 -8.41
C ASP A 12 0.87 20.28 -9.06
N VAL A 13 0.00 19.62 -8.28
CA VAL A 13 -1.00 18.68 -8.79
C VAL A 13 -1.99 19.41 -9.68
N VAL A 14 -2.57 20.51 -9.20
CA VAL A 14 -3.53 21.30 -9.97
C VAL A 14 -2.91 21.84 -11.26
N ARG A 15 -1.64 22.27 -11.22
CA ARG A 15 -0.86 22.67 -12.40
C ARG A 15 -0.61 21.52 -13.38
N LEU A 16 -0.22 20.35 -12.90
CA LEU A 16 -0.01 19.15 -13.71
C LEU A 16 -1.31 18.67 -14.38
N LEU A 17 -2.45 18.91 -13.73
CA LEU A 17 -3.78 18.60 -14.26
C LEU A 17 -4.27 19.64 -15.29
N GLY A 18 -3.55 20.75 -15.48
CA GLY A 18 -3.93 21.82 -16.42
C GLY A 18 -5.21 22.57 -16.01
N ILE A 19 -5.57 22.53 -14.72
CA ILE A 19 -6.78 23.18 -14.20
C ILE A 19 -6.40 24.53 -13.61
N ASP A 20 -7.15 25.57 -13.95
CA ASP A 20 -7.00 26.88 -13.29
C ASP A 20 -7.38 26.71 -11.81
N ALA A 21 -6.37 26.75 -10.92
CA ALA A 21 -6.60 26.69 -9.49
C ALA A 21 -7.52 27.85 -9.08
N PRO A 22 -8.72 27.60 -8.51
CA PRO A 22 -9.52 28.68 -7.98
C PRO A 22 -8.71 29.38 -6.89
N ALA A 23 -8.62 30.71 -6.95
CA ALA A 23 -7.94 31.50 -5.93
C ALA A 23 -8.49 31.13 -4.55
N LEU A 24 -7.61 30.76 -3.62
CA LEU A 24 -8.01 30.47 -2.24
C LEU A 24 -8.78 31.68 -1.69
N PRO A 25 -10.01 31.52 -1.18
CA PRO A 25 -10.66 32.58 -0.45
C PRO A 25 -9.75 32.99 0.72
N PRO A 26 -9.46 34.28 0.91
CA PRO A 26 -8.75 34.73 2.09
C PRO A 26 -9.66 34.44 3.28
N GLU A 27 -9.22 33.53 4.14
CA GLU A 27 -9.85 33.19 5.42
C GLU A 27 -11.24 32.54 5.32
N ALA A 28 -11.29 31.26 4.93
CA ALA A 28 -12.32 30.37 5.47
C ALA A 28 -11.94 30.04 6.91
N GLY A 29 -12.49 30.81 7.86
CA GLY A 29 -12.15 30.76 9.28
C GLY A 29 -12.25 29.38 9.92
N GLY A 30 -11.32 29.09 10.82
CA GLY A 30 -11.57 28.67 12.20
C GLY A 30 -12.40 27.41 12.50
N HIS A 31 -12.77 26.60 11.52
CA HIS A 31 -13.38 25.28 11.76
C HIS A 31 -12.32 24.21 11.55
N GLY A 32 -12.10 23.36 12.54
CA GLY A 32 -11.19 22.21 12.42
C GLY A 32 -11.55 21.44 11.16
N ARG A 33 -10.60 21.32 10.23
CA ARG A 33 -10.82 20.62 8.97
C ARG A 33 -11.12 19.16 9.27
N VAL A 34 -12.10 18.62 8.57
CA VAL A 34 -12.59 17.26 8.78
C VAL A 34 -11.84 16.25 7.90
N VAL A 35 -11.35 16.71 6.75
CA VAL A 35 -10.55 15.94 5.78
C VAL A 35 -9.31 16.75 5.36
N PRO A 36 -8.33 16.12 4.68
CA PRO A 36 -7.16 16.82 4.16
C PRO A 36 -7.52 17.99 3.23
N GLU A 37 -6.75 19.07 3.33
CA GLU A 37 -6.96 20.30 2.52
C GLU A 37 -6.83 20.05 1.03
N ASP A 38 -5.80 19.28 0.65
CA ASP A 38 -5.51 18.93 -0.73
C ASP A 38 -6.65 18.15 -1.37
N PHE A 39 -7.31 17.27 -0.62
CA PHE A 39 -8.47 16.52 -1.08
C PHE A 39 -9.67 17.40 -1.42
N GLU A 40 -10.04 18.36 -0.56
CA GLU A 40 -11.16 19.28 -0.89
C GLU A 40 -10.86 20.13 -2.13
N MET A 41 -9.59 20.54 -2.32
CA MET A 41 -9.19 21.26 -3.52
C MET A 41 -9.32 20.40 -4.77
N LEU A 42 -8.92 19.13 -4.70
CA LEU A 42 -9.10 18.18 -5.80
C LEU A 42 -10.57 17.97 -6.15
N LEU A 43 -11.44 17.79 -5.15
CA LEU A 43 -12.88 17.61 -5.40
C LEU A 43 -13.52 18.82 -6.09
N LYS A 44 -13.09 20.04 -5.73
CA LYS A 44 -13.56 21.29 -6.36
C LYS A 44 -13.02 21.47 -7.78
N ALA A 45 -11.77 21.07 -8.02
CA ALA A 45 -11.07 21.30 -9.28
C ALA A 45 -11.48 20.28 -10.35
N LEU A 46 -11.74 19.04 -9.97
CA LEU A 46 -11.91 17.94 -10.92
C LEU A 46 -13.38 17.76 -11.33
N PRO A 47 -13.67 17.29 -12.55
CA PRO A 47 -14.98 16.72 -12.87
C PRO A 47 -15.14 15.33 -12.23
N MET A 48 -16.39 14.89 -12.07
CA MET A 48 -16.66 13.53 -11.58
C MET A 48 -16.18 12.52 -12.61
N GLY A 49 -15.41 11.54 -12.18
CA GLY A 49 -14.82 10.57 -13.08
C GLY A 49 -13.62 9.84 -12.50
N VAL A 50 -13.01 9.01 -13.34
CA VAL A 50 -11.79 8.28 -13.03
C VAL A 50 -10.58 9.10 -13.44
N ILE A 51 -9.63 9.23 -12.53
CA ILE A 51 -8.35 9.90 -12.73
C ILE A 51 -7.32 8.86 -13.15
N ALA A 52 -6.57 9.15 -14.22
CA ALA A 52 -5.50 8.30 -14.73
C ALA A 52 -5.95 6.86 -15.07
N GLY A 53 -7.25 6.67 -15.39
CA GLY A 53 -7.86 5.36 -15.64
C GLY A 53 -7.75 4.38 -14.47
N SER A 54 -7.39 4.87 -13.28
CA SER A 54 -6.92 4.03 -12.18
C SER A 54 -7.51 4.39 -10.82
N VAL A 55 -7.95 5.64 -10.62
CA VAL A 55 -8.44 6.11 -9.32
C VAL A 55 -9.80 6.79 -9.46
N LEU A 56 -10.79 6.29 -8.72
CA LEU A 56 -12.08 6.94 -8.55
C LEU A 56 -12.11 7.65 -7.19
N LEU A 57 -12.41 8.94 -7.18
CA LEU A 57 -12.60 9.70 -5.94
C LEU A 57 -14.05 9.56 -5.46
N GLU A 58 -14.24 9.25 -4.18
CA GLU A 58 -15.55 9.36 -3.55
C GLU A 58 -15.91 10.86 -3.44
N ARG A 59 -17.13 11.23 -3.86
CA ARG A 59 -17.55 12.63 -3.98
C ARG A 59 -18.60 13.02 -2.94
N PRO A 60 -18.17 13.42 -1.73
CA PRO A 60 -19.07 14.08 -0.79
C PRO A 60 -19.45 15.48 -1.29
N ASP A 61 -20.49 16.05 -0.68
CA ASP A 61 -20.71 17.49 -0.74
C ASP A 61 -19.52 18.23 -0.10
N VAL A 62 -19.06 19.28 -0.79
CA VAL A 62 -17.93 20.10 -0.34
C VAL A 62 -18.43 21.47 0.11
N PRO A 63 -17.98 22.00 1.27
CA PRO A 63 -16.97 21.45 2.18
C PRO A 63 -17.47 20.27 3.02
N VAL A 64 -16.57 19.33 3.32
CA VAL A 64 -16.89 18.14 4.11
C VAL A 64 -17.09 18.57 5.56
N ARG A 65 -18.29 18.30 6.10
CA ARG A 65 -18.70 18.77 7.44
C ARG A 65 -18.53 17.74 8.55
N SER A 66 -18.51 16.45 8.19
CA SER A 66 -18.36 15.33 9.13
C SER A 66 -17.66 14.16 8.44
N LEU A 67 -16.76 13.48 9.16
CA LEU A 67 -16.17 12.22 8.68
C LEU A 67 -17.22 11.11 8.61
N GLU A 68 -18.22 11.14 9.48
CA GLU A 68 -19.32 10.18 9.47
C GLU A 68 -20.17 10.32 8.21
N ASP A 69 -20.52 11.57 7.84
CA ASP A 69 -21.26 11.84 6.60
C ASP A 69 -20.42 11.46 5.37
N PHE A 70 -19.11 11.75 5.40
CA PHE A 70 -18.18 11.38 4.34
C PHE A 70 -18.08 9.87 4.15
N ALA A 71 -17.94 9.12 5.24
CA ALA A 71 -17.76 7.67 5.22
C ALA A 71 -19.06 6.90 5.02
N LYS A 72 -20.22 7.57 5.03
CA LYS A 72 -21.53 6.92 4.95
C LYS A 72 -21.69 6.07 3.69
N ASP A 73 -21.26 6.58 2.54
CA ASP A 73 -21.37 5.88 1.25
C ASP A 73 -20.36 4.74 1.12
N THR A 74 -19.26 4.80 1.87
CA THR A 74 -18.21 3.77 1.88
C THR A 74 -18.37 2.76 3.02
N ALA A 75 -19.27 3.00 3.99
CA ALA A 75 -19.52 2.14 5.14
C ALA A 75 -19.84 0.68 4.78
N PRO A 76 -20.65 0.36 3.74
CA PRO A 76 -20.87 -1.03 3.35
C PRO A 76 -19.57 -1.74 2.92
N ARG A 77 -18.63 -1.00 2.30
CA ARG A 77 -17.34 -1.56 1.88
C ARG A 77 -16.41 -1.76 3.07
N VAL A 78 -16.44 -0.87 4.04
CA VAL A 78 -15.73 -1.06 5.33
C VAL A 78 -16.26 -2.28 6.08
N ALA A 79 -17.57 -2.49 6.10
CA ALA A 79 -18.18 -3.68 6.71
C ALA A 79 -17.74 -4.97 6.00
N ASN A 80 -17.81 -5.00 4.66
CA ASN A 80 -17.34 -6.15 3.87
C ASN A 80 -15.86 -6.46 4.12
N MET A 81 -15.04 -5.41 4.29
CA MET A 81 -13.63 -5.55 4.62
C MET A 81 -13.42 -6.14 6.02
N ALA A 82 -14.14 -5.64 7.02
CA ALA A 82 -14.09 -6.19 8.37
C ALA A 82 -14.51 -7.67 8.41
N ASP A 83 -15.60 -8.03 7.71
CA ASP A 83 -16.07 -9.41 7.62
C ASP A 83 -15.07 -10.33 6.91
N ALA A 84 -14.45 -9.84 5.82
CA ALA A 84 -13.45 -10.59 5.05
C ALA A 84 -12.15 -10.83 5.83
N LEU A 85 -11.73 -9.86 6.65
CA LEU A 85 -10.59 -9.99 7.56
C LEU A 85 -10.90 -10.97 8.69
N LEU A 86 -12.07 -10.83 9.32
CA LEU A 86 -12.52 -11.71 10.40
C LEU A 86 -12.62 -13.17 9.95
N ALA A 87 -13.17 -13.43 8.75
CA ALA A 87 -13.27 -14.77 8.18
C ALA A 87 -11.91 -15.45 7.95
N ARG A 88 -10.83 -14.67 7.91
CA ARG A 88 -9.45 -15.15 7.72
C ARG A 88 -8.60 -15.05 8.98
N GLU A 89 -9.21 -14.68 10.12
CA GLU A 89 -8.52 -14.45 11.38
C GLU A 89 -7.39 -13.41 11.24
N GLN A 90 -7.61 -12.41 10.39
CA GLN A 90 -6.69 -11.30 10.17
C GLN A 90 -7.25 -10.04 10.83
N GLU A 91 -6.34 -9.20 11.31
CA GLU A 91 -6.67 -7.85 11.79
C GLU A 91 -6.24 -6.82 10.73
N PRO A 92 -6.98 -5.71 10.58
CA PRO A 92 -6.56 -4.64 9.69
C PRO A 92 -5.27 -3.99 10.21
N LEU A 93 -4.50 -3.36 9.31
CA LEU A 93 -3.27 -2.66 9.64
C LEU A 93 -3.46 -1.63 10.78
N LEU A 94 -4.61 -0.97 10.76
CA LEU A 94 -5.11 0.01 11.71
C LEU A 94 -6.62 -0.21 11.88
N PRO A 95 -7.24 0.32 12.95
CA PRO A 95 -8.69 0.30 13.11
C PRO A 95 -9.42 0.81 11.85
N LEU A 96 -10.66 0.41 11.66
CA LEU A 96 -11.50 0.91 10.57
C LEU A 96 -12.52 1.91 11.12
N PHE A 97 -12.76 3.01 10.41
CA PHE A 97 -13.81 3.94 10.82
C PHE A 97 -15.17 3.20 10.93
N PRO A 98 -15.95 3.38 12.01
CA PRO A 98 -15.95 4.51 12.95
C PRO A 98 -15.10 4.34 14.22
N GLU A 99 -14.26 3.31 14.32
CA GLU A 99 -13.37 3.16 15.48
C GLU A 99 -12.42 4.38 15.60
N PRO A 100 -12.11 4.85 16.83
CA PRO A 100 -11.21 5.98 17.02
C PRO A 100 -9.82 5.76 16.37
N GLY A 101 -9.35 6.73 15.59
CA GLY A 101 -8.12 6.59 14.79
C GLY A 101 -8.26 5.64 13.59
N GLY A 102 -9.50 5.31 13.21
CA GLY A 102 -9.79 4.36 12.16
C GLY A 102 -9.58 4.92 10.76
N MET A 103 -9.14 4.04 9.85
CA MET A 103 -8.92 4.38 8.46
C MET A 103 -10.23 4.73 7.76
N VAL A 104 -10.19 5.77 6.94
CA VAL A 104 -11.36 6.32 6.24
C VAL A 104 -11.18 6.16 4.73
N PRO A 105 -12.06 5.42 4.02
CA PRO A 105 -11.99 5.29 2.57
C PRO A 105 -12.28 6.62 1.88
N TRP A 106 -11.42 7.03 0.94
CA TRP A 106 -11.58 8.25 0.14
C TRP A 106 -11.63 8.00 -1.36
N GLY A 107 -11.27 6.80 -1.80
CA GLY A 107 -11.27 6.45 -3.21
C GLY A 107 -11.15 4.95 -3.45
N ARG A 108 -11.17 4.59 -4.73
CA ARG A 108 -11.00 3.20 -5.19
C ARG A 108 -10.04 3.13 -6.34
N THR A 109 -9.36 1.99 -6.45
CA THR A 109 -8.62 1.69 -7.67
C THR A 109 -9.54 1.10 -8.73
N ALA A 110 -9.11 1.14 -9.98
CA ALA A 110 -9.87 0.61 -11.10
C ALA A 110 -10.11 -0.91 -11.03
N ARG A 111 -9.38 -1.63 -10.16
CA ARG A 111 -9.53 -3.07 -9.90
C ARG A 111 -10.11 -3.36 -8.51
N ASP A 112 -10.99 -2.48 -8.04
CA ASP A 112 -11.68 -2.65 -6.76
C ASP A 112 -10.76 -2.65 -5.53
N GLY A 113 -9.53 -2.14 -5.64
CA GLY A 113 -8.74 -1.78 -4.46
C GLY A 113 -9.39 -0.60 -3.74
N VAL A 114 -9.15 -0.50 -2.43
CA VAL A 114 -9.66 0.59 -1.60
C VAL A 114 -8.51 1.51 -1.21
N LEU A 115 -8.74 2.82 -1.37
CA LEU A 115 -7.83 3.88 -0.95
C LEU A 115 -8.40 4.49 0.33
N LEU A 116 -7.63 4.43 1.41
CA LEU A 116 -7.99 4.92 2.72
C LEU A 116 -7.01 5.97 3.21
N TRP A 117 -7.43 6.81 4.15
CA TRP A 117 -6.55 7.65 4.94
C TRP A 117 -6.16 6.95 6.23
N ASN A 118 -4.89 7.03 6.59
CA ASN A 118 -4.44 6.80 7.95
C ASN A 118 -4.77 8.05 8.80
N THR A 119 -5.73 7.92 9.73
CA THR A 119 -6.22 9.04 10.56
C THR A 119 -5.62 9.07 11.96
N THR A 120 -4.51 8.35 12.18
CA THR A 120 -3.84 8.26 13.49
C THR A 120 -3.34 9.63 13.96
N ASP A 121 -2.90 10.49 13.04
CA ASP A 121 -2.50 11.86 13.37
C ASP A 121 -3.73 12.78 13.49
N PRO A 122 -3.84 13.61 14.55
CA PRO A 122 -4.96 14.53 14.69
C PRO A 122 -4.95 15.69 13.67
N ASP A 123 -3.80 16.03 13.06
CA ASP A 123 -3.71 17.01 11.97
C ASP A 123 -3.99 16.33 10.64
N THR A 124 -5.11 16.69 9.98
CA THR A 124 -5.50 16.11 8.70
C THR A 124 -4.49 16.35 7.58
N ARG A 125 -3.54 17.29 7.75
CA ARG A 125 -2.42 17.50 6.82
C ARG A 125 -1.35 16.41 6.87
N GLN A 126 -1.31 15.66 7.96
CA GLN A 126 -0.37 14.55 8.15
C GLN A 126 -0.97 13.19 7.76
N TRP A 127 -2.24 13.16 7.33
CA TRP A 127 -2.88 11.92 6.92
C TRP A 127 -2.25 11.38 5.64
N THR A 128 -1.86 10.11 5.72
CA THR A 128 -1.22 9.38 4.63
C THR A 128 -2.19 8.42 3.97
N THR A 129 -1.82 7.88 2.81
CA THR A 129 -2.66 6.98 2.03
C THR A 129 -2.35 5.53 2.38
N VAL A 130 -3.38 4.78 2.76
CA VAL A 130 -3.33 3.32 2.83
C VAL A 130 -4.07 2.74 1.63
N LEU A 131 -3.41 1.86 0.88
CA LEU A 131 -4.00 1.17 -0.27
C LEU A 131 -4.17 -0.31 0.07
N THR A 132 -5.34 -0.87 -0.20
CA THR A 132 -5.58 -2.31 -0.10
C THR A 132 -6.20 -2.88 -1.36
N ASP A 133 -5.94 -4.16 -1.65
CA ASP A 133 -6.52 -4.88 -2.78
C ASP A 133 -7.98 -5.27 -2.52
N ALA A 134 -8.65 -5.81 -3.53
CA ALA A 134 -10.08 -6.15 -3.44
C ALA A 134 -10.39 -7.24 -2.40
N ASP A 135 -9.42 -8.11 -2.11
CA ASP A 135 -9.54 -9.22 -1.16
C ASP A 135 -8.96 -8.90 0.23
N PHE A 136 -8.45 -7.68 0.42
CA PHE A 136 -7.87 -7.17 1.66
C PHE A 136 -6.68 -7.98 2.19
N GLN A 137 -5.97 -8.66 1.29
CA GLN A 137 -4.76 -9.44 1.60
C GLN A 137 -3.49 -8.61 1.50
N LEU A 138 -3.53 -7.52 0.74
CA LEU A 138 -2.43 -6.59 0.59
C LEU A 138 -2.81 -5.24 1.18
N TRP A 139 -1.93 -4.66 2.00
CA TRP A 139 -2.05 -3.30 2.51
C TRP A 139 -0.73 -2.58 2.31
N LEU A 140 -0.77 -1.42 1.68
CA LEU A 140 0.36 -0.55 1.43
C LEU A 140 0.16 0.71 2.25
N ASP A 141 0.99 0.93 3.26
CA ASP A 141 1.04 2.20 3.99
C ASP A 141 2.00 3.14 3.26
N LEU A 142 1.45 4.10 2.53
CA LEU A 142 2.20 5.00 1.68
C LEU A 142 2.26 6.37 2.35
N PRO A 143 3.44 7.01 2.52
CA PRO A 143 3.58 8.30 3.21
C PRO A 143 3.05 9.48 2.38
N PHE A 144 2.15 9.23 1.44
CA PHE A 144 1.65 10.19 0.48
C PHE A 144 0.31 10.75 0.93
N SER A 145 0.15 12.05 0.74
CA SER A 145 -1.18 12.66 0.73
C SER A 145 -2.00 12.17 -0.47
N THR A 146 -3.30 12.47 -0.50
CA THR A 146 -4.17 12.12 -1.62
C THR A 146 -3.65 12.71 -2.93
N SER A 147 -3.26 13.98 -2.89
CA SER A 147 -2.76 14.69 -4.06
C SER A 147 -1.44 14.13 -4.58
N GLU A 148 -0.50 13.81 -3.68
CA GLU A 148 0.76 13.18 -4.06
C GLU A 148 0.53 11.79 -4.67
N PHE A 149 -0.37 11.00 -4.10
CA PHE A 149 -0.75 9.69 -4.64
C PHE A 149 -1.27 9.81 -6.08
N LEU A 150 -2.16 10.77 -6.35
CA LEU A 150 -2.70 11.00 -7.69
C LEU A 150 -1.62 11.45 -8.68
N VAL A 151 -0.72 12.35 -8.30
CA VAL A 151 0.37 12.79 -9.19
C VAL A 151 1.29 11.64 -9.54
N ARG A 152 1.69 10.83 -8.56
CA ARG A 152 2.53 9.65 -8.81
C ARG A 152 1.84 8.67 -9.75
N THR A 153 0.52 8.51 -9.60
CA THR A 153 -0.31 7.71 -10.51
C THR A 153 -0.27 8.24 -11.95
N ILE A 154 -0.39 9.56 -12.13
CA ILE A 154 -0.35 10.21 -13.45
C ILE A 154 1.04 10.12 -14.09
N GLN A 155 2.10 10.43 -13.32
CA GLN A 155 3.49 10.41 -13.78
C GLN A 155 3.99 9.01 -14.10
N GLY A 156 3.44 7.98 -13.43
CA GLY A 156 3.76 6.59 -13.74
C GLY A 156 3.20 6.09 -15.07
N ARG A 157 2.37 6.88 -15.76
CA ARG A 157 1.87 6.54 -17.11
C ARG A 157 2.93 6.88 -18.16
N PRO A 158 3.06 6.07 -19.24
CA PRO A 158 3.98 6.35 -20.34
C PRO A 158 3.79 7.73 -20.98
N GLU A 159 2.54 8.21 -20.96
CA GLU A 159 2.14 9.48 -21.56
C GLU A 159 2.20 10.67 -20.59
N GLY A 160 2.23 10.42 -19.26
CA GLY A 160 2.24 11.47 -18.23
C GLY A 160 0.99 12.37 -18.18
N ILE A 161 -0.07 12.06 -18.93
CA ILE A 161 -1.27 12.88 -19.04
C ILE A 161 -2.43 12.25 -18.23
N PRO A 162 -3.19 13.05 -17.45
CA PRO A 162 -4.40 12.56 -16.79
C PRO A 162 -5.46 12.18 -17.83
N ALA A 163 -5.97 10.95 -17.75
CA ALA A 163 -7.23 10.60 -18.41
C ALA A 163 -8.36 10.89 -17.42
N PHE A 164 -9.34 11.67 -17.85
CA PHE A 164 -10.59 11.89 -17.14
C PHE A 164 -11.69 11.14 -17.87
N GLU A 165 -12.04 9.98 -17.35
CA GLU A 165 -13.13 9.17 -17.91
C GLU A 165 -14.40 9.44 -17.12
N SER A 166 -15.53 9.50 -17.80
CA SER A 166 -16.82 9.54 -17.12
C SER A 166 -17.05 8.23 -16.35
N TYR A 167 -17.84 8.30 -15.29
CA TYR A 167 -18.22 7.11 -14.51
C TYR A 167 -18.92 6.05 -15.39
N GLU A 168 -19.69 6.48 -16.39
CA GLU A 168 -20.36 5.60 -17.34
C GLU A 168 -19.37 4.86 -18.27
N GLU A 169 -18.32 5.53 -18.72
CA GLU A 169 -17.26 4.91 -19.53
C GLU A 169 -16.50 3.86 -18.72
N TYR A 170 -16.22 4.14 -17.45
CA TYR A 170 -15.60 3.20 -16.51
C TYR A 170 -16.46 1.95 -16.28
N GLU A 171 -17.74 2.13 -15.93
CA GLU A 171 -18.71 1.03 -15.70
C GLU A 171 -18.98 0.21 -16.98
N SER A 172 -18.95 0.84 -18.16
CA SER A 172 -19.13 0.14 -19.46
C SER A 172 -18.00 -0.82 -19.80
N GLY A 173 -16.86 -0.69 -19.12
CA GLY A 173 -15.65 -1.48 -19.33
C GLY A 173 -15.05 -1.39 -20.73
N SER A 174 -15.41 -0.36 -21.51
CA SER A 174 -14.99 -0.18 -22.90
C SER A 174 -13.46 -0.03 -23.06
N TYR A 175 -12.77 0.51 -22.04
CA TYR A 175 -11.31 0.63 -21.99
C TYR A 175 -10.61 -0.67 -21.55
N TRP A 176 -11.27 -1.52 -20.75
CA TRP A 176 -10.70 -2.79 -20.27
C TRP A 176 -10.40 -3.77 -21.40
N LYS A 177 -10.96 -3.58 -22.60
CA LYS A 177 -10.58 -4.37 -23.79
C LYS A 177 -9.11 -4.18 -24.23
N VAL A 178 -8.46 -3.07 -23.84
CA VAL A 178 -7.03 -2.84 -24.12
C VAL A 178 -6.15 -3.38 -22.99
N ALA A 179 -6.67 -3.42 -21.75
CA ALA A 179 -6.00 -4.07 -20.62
C ALA A 179 -6.25 -5.60 -20.56
N ASP A 180 -7.24 -6.12 -21.30
CA ASP A 180 -7.58 -7.54 -21.41
C ASP A 180 -6.47 -8.37 -22.06
N ASP A 181 -5.54 -7.75 -22.80
CA ASP A 181 -4.31 -8.41 -23.26
C ASP A 181 -3.43 -8.86 -22.06
N MET A 182 -3.57 -8.22 -20.89
CA MET A 182 -2.97 -8.69 -19.64
C MET A 182 -3.83 -9.73 -18.92
N ARG A 183 -5.15 -9.82 -19.18
CA ARG A 183 -6.00 -10.91 -18.65
C ARG A 183 -5.77 -12.23 -19.37
N VAL A 184 -5.43 -12.22 -20.66
CA VAL A 184 -4.96 -13.43 -21.36
C VAL A 184 -3.65 -13.92 -20.76
N THR A 185 -2.79 -13.00 -20.30
CA THR A 185 -1.57 -13.34 -19.53
C THR A 185 -1.90 -13.84 -18.12
N ALA A 186 -2.87 -13.25 -17.41
CA ALA A 186 -3.26 -13.66 -16.05
C ALA A 186 -4.11 -14.95 -15.99
N THR A 187 -4.87 -15.26 -17.04
CA THR A 187 -5.63 -16.52 -17.14
C THR A 187 -4.73 -17.68 -17.60
N ALA A 188 -3.60 -17.38 -18.24
CA ALA A 188 -2.52 -18.35 -18.45
C ALA A 188 -1.79 -18.74 -17.14
N LEU A 189 -2.06 -18.06 -16.02
CA LEU A 189 -1.45 -18.31 -14.70
C LEU A 189 -2.27 -19.27 -13.80
N ALA A 190 -3.27 -19.96 -14.34
CA ALA A 190 -3.82 -21.17 -13.72
C ALA A 190 -2.87 -22.39 -13.84
N ASN A 191 -1.56 -22.14 -13.77
CA ASN A 191 -0.52 -23.14 -13.90
C ASN A 191 0.18 -23.28 -12.54
N PRO A 192 0.19 -24.48 -11.92
CA PRO A 192 0.74 -24.71 -10.58
C PRO A 192 2.26 -24.50 -10.42
N ASP A 193 2.98 -24.12 -11.50
CA ASP A 193 4.44 -23.98 -11.53
C ASP A 193 4.94 -22.52 -11.64
N ILE A 194 4.19 -21.54 -11.10
CA ILE A 194 4.68 -20.16 -10.98
C ILE A 194 5.61 -20.06 -9.76
N GLU A 195 6.84 -19.60 -9.97
CA GLU A 195 7.82 -19.36 -8.90
C GLU A 195 7.25 -18.34 -7.89
N ALA A 196 7.39 -18.59 -6.58
CA ALA A 196 6.65 -17.85 -5.54
C ALA A 196 6.78 -16.31 -5.60
N VAL A 197 7.92 -15.82 -6.09
CA VAL A 197 8.16 -14.39 -6.30
C VAL A 197 7.27 -13.84 -7.42
N GLU A 198 7.12 -14.55 -8.53
CA GLU A 198 6.31 -14.12 -9.67
C GLU A 198 4.83 -14.00 -9.31
N GLU A 199 4.32 -14.93 -8.49
CA GLU A 199 2.94 -14.89 -7.97
C GLU A 199 2.72 -13.65 -7.09
N ILE A 200 3.60 -13.40 -6.13
CA ILE A 200 3.53 -12.21 -5.25
C ILE A 200 3.63 -10.93 -6.09
N VAL A 201 4.60 -10.83 -6.98
CA VAL A 201 4.81 -9.67 -7.85
C VAL A 201 3.60 -9.44 -8.76
N THR A 202 3.03 -10.51 -9.32
CA THR A 202 1.82 -10.41 -10.15
C THR A 202 0.64 -9.90 -9.33
N HIS A 203 0.48 -10.40 -8.10
CA HIS A 203 -0.57 -9.94 -7.19
C HIS A 203 -0.40 -8.47 -6.81
N VAL A 204 0.82 -8.04 -6.44
CA VAL A 204 1.13 -6.63 -6.13
C VAL A 204 0.91 -5.73 -7.34
N ARG A 205 1.38 -6.15 -8.53
CA ARG A 205 1.11 -5.43 -9.79
C ARG A 205 -0.36 -5.38 -10.12
N SER A 206 -1.16 -6.34 -9.66
CA SER A 206 -2.60 -6.35 -9.89
C SER A 206 -3.32 -5.22 -9.17
N VAL A 207 -2.76 -4.69 -8.08
CA VAL A 207 -3.32 -3.53 -7.36
C VAL A 207 -3.15 -2.23 -8.15
N GLY A 208 -2.22 -2.21 -9.12
CA GLY A 208 -2.39 -1.42 -10.33
C GLY A 208 -2.16 0.08 -10.21
N VAL A 209 -1.22 0.54 -9.37
CA VAL A 209 -0.93 1.98 -9.25
C VAL A 209 0.47 2.29 -9.79
N PRO A 210 0.57 2.88 -11.00
CA PRO A 210 1.83 3.42 -11.51
C PRO A 210 2.44 4.45 -10.54
N GLY A 211 3.78 4.50 -10.42
CA GLY A 211 4.48 5.48 -9.57
C GLY A 211 4.88 5.01 -8.17
N ILE A 212 4.19 4.01 -7.58
CA ILE A 212 4.60 3.40 -6.28
C ILE A 212 5.99 2.75 -6.39
N ARG A 213 6.32 2.17 -7.56
CA ARG A 213 7.62 1.54 -7.84
C ARG A 213 8.83 2.46 -7.67
N GLN A 214 8.70 3.75 -8.02
CA GLN A 214 9.81 4.70 -7.90
C GLN A 214 10.14 4.98 -6.44
N TYR A 215 9.11 5.12 -5.60
CA TYR A 215 9.27 5.23 -4.16
C TYR A 215 9.85 3.95 -3.57
N ALA A 216 9.34 2.80 -4.01
CA ALA A 216 9.79 1.51 -3.52
C ALA A 216 11.27 1.25 -3.80
N GLN A 217 11.72 1.60 -5.01
CA GLN A 217 13.13 1.50 -5.38
C GLN A 217 14.03 2.33 -4.45
N GLY A 218 13.63 3.56 -4.11
CA GLY A 218 14.40 4.42 -3.21
C GLY A 218 14.56 3.83 -1.81
N LEU A 219 13.50 3.23 -1.25
CA LEU A 219 13.56 2.56 0.05
C LEU A 219 14.42 1.29 0.03
N VAL A 220 14.33 0.49 -1.04
CA VAL A 220 15.17 -0.70 -1.20
C VAL A 220 16.64 -0.31 -1.32
N ASP A 221 16.95 0.71 -2.10
CA ASP A 221 18.33 1.20 -2.27
C ASP A 221 18.90 1.69 -0.94
N GLN A 222 18.10 2.38 -0.13
CA GLN A 222 18.50 2.77 1.23
C GLN A 222 18.75 1.55 2.12
N ALA A 223 17.84 0.58 2.15
CA ALA A 223 17.99 -0.62 2.97
C ALA A 223 19.22 -1.44 2.59
N VAL A 224 19.51 -1.58 1.29
CA VAL A 224 20.73 -2.23 0.80
C VAL A 224 21.98 -1.50 1.28
N ASN A 225 21.98 -0.16 1.20
CA ASN A 225 23.12 0.66 1.64
C ASN A 225 23.35 0.64 3.16
N GLU A 226 22.28 0.51 3.95
CA GLU A 226 22.35 0.51 5.42
C GLU A 226 22.55 -0.90 6.01
N SER A 227 22.23 -1.95 5.25
CA SER A 227 22.40 -3.34 5.68
C SER A 227 23.87 -3.78 5.78
N LEU A 228 24.17 -4.63 6.76
CA LEU A 228 25.53 -5.16 7.04
C LEU A 228 26.02 -6.21 6.01
N GLY A 229 25.31 -6.42 4.89
CA GLY A 229 25.61 -7.43 3.87
C GLY A 229 24.60 -7.46 2.72
N SER A 230 24.77 -8.35 1.74
CA SER A 230 23.79 -8.52 0.66
C SER A 230 22.50 -9.15 1.16
N LEU A 231 21.35 -8.65 0.71
CA LEU A 231 20.03 -9.20 1.05
C LEU A 231 19.60 -10.27 0.04
N PRO A 232 18.71 -11.23 0.41
CA PRO A 232 18.19 -12.23 -0.52
C PRO A 232 17.50 -11.62 -1.74
N GLU A 233 17.70 -12.20 -2.92
CA GLU A 233 17.16 -11.69 -4.19
C GLU A 233 15.63 -11.75 -4.26
N ASP A 234 15.03 -12.78 -3.65
CA ASP A 234 13.57 -12.95 -3.57
C ASP A 234 12.93 -11.79 -2.78
N TYR A 235 13.54 -11.40 -1.67
CA TYR A 235 13.16 -10.21 -0.91
C TYR A 235 13.33 -8.93 -1.74
N LEU A 236 14.49 -8.70 -2.34
CA LEU A 236 14.73 -7.47 -3.11
C LEU A 236 13.72 -7.30 -4.25
N THR A 237 13.35 -8.40 -4.90
CA THR A 237 12.38 -8.40 -6.00
C THR A 237 10.99 -8.04 -5.50
N VAL A 238 10.54 -8.65 -4.39
CA VAL A 238 9.25 -8.32 -3.78
C VAL A 238 9.24 -6.88 -3.28
N MET A 239 10.29 -6.44 -2.58
CA MET A 239 10.32 -5.10 -1.96
C MET A 239 10.38 -3.95 -2.97
N LYS A 240 10.91 -4.17 -4.17
CA LYS A 240 10.87 -3.18 -5.26
C LYS A 240 9.45 -2.94 -5.78
N GLU A 241 8.57 -3.92 -5.62
CA GLU A 241 7.16 -3.81 -5.99
C GLU A 241 6.30 -3.44 -4.77
N PHE A 242 6.68 -3.93 -3.59
CA PHE A 242 5.99 -3.80 -2.32
C PHE A 242 6.95 -3.28 -1.23
N PRO A 243 7.15 -1.96 -1.11
CA PRO A 243 8.19 -1.42 -0.24
C PRO A 243 7.94 -1.55 1.25
N GLY A 244 6.74 -1.96 1.65
CA GLY A 244 6.35 -2.13 3.03
C GLY A 244 4.83 -2.06 3.17
N GLY A 245 4.33 -2.58 4.28
CA GLY A 245 2.89 -2.69 4.56
C GLY A 245 2.54 -4.07 5.09
N VAL A 246 1.32 -4.55 4.84
CA VAL A 246 0.88 -5.89 5.25
C VAL A 246 0.65 -6.79 4.03
N VAL A 247 1.24 -7.98 4.06
CA VAL A 247 1.00 -9.06 3.09
C VAL A 247 0.46 -10.26 3.84
N ALA A 248 -0.78 -10.66 3.55
CA ALA A 248 -1.43 -11.80 4.18
C ALA A 248 -1.34 -11.80 5.73
N GLY A 249 -1.58 -10.63 6.34
CA GLY A 249 -1.48 -10.43 7.78
C GLY A 249 -0.06 -10.26 8.34
N VAL A 250 0.98 -10.31 7.49
CA VAL A 250 2.37 -10.06 7.88
C VAL A 250 2.73 -8.61 7.59
N ARG A 251 3.05 -7.84 8.63
CA ARG A 251 3.63 -6.51 8.45
C ARG A 251 5.06 -6.68 7.97
N VAL A 252 5.34 -6.35 6.71
CA VAL A 252 6.66 -6.40 6.07
C VAL A 252 7.20 -4.98 5.94
N PHE A 253 8.49 -4.80 6.16
CA PHE A 253 9.16 -3.51 6.06
C PHE A 253 10.63 -3.66 5.64
N PRO A 254 11.26 -2.58 5.14
CA PRO A 254 12.66 -2.60 4.81
C PRO A 254 13.52 -2.97 6.02
N VAL A 255 14.47 -3.87 5.82
CA VAL A 255 15.40 -4.32 6.86
C VAL A 255 16.26 -3.14 7.31
N THR A 256 15.93 -2.61 8.48
CA THR A 256 16.63 -1.48 9.12
C THR A 256 17.19 -1.85 10.49
N ARG A 257 16.80 -3.02 11.02
CA ARG A 257 17.19 -3.51 12.35
C ARG A 257 17.89 -4.86 12.26
N ALA A 258 19.06 -4.92 12.88
CA ALA A 258 19.84 -6.13 13.04
C ALA A 258 20.09 -6.37 14.53
N ALA A 259 19.81 -7.59 15.00
CA ALA A 259 20.11 -8.01 16.36
C ALA A 259 21.16 -9.13 16.32
N TRP A 260 22.21 -9.00 17.12
CA TRP A 260 23.19 -10.07 17.28
C TRP A 260 22.67 -11.10 18.28
N LEU A 261 22.51 -12.35 17.84
CA LEU A 261 22.09 -13.46 18.71
C LEU A 261 23.30 -14.17 19.32
N THR A 262 24.37 -14.34 18.52
CA THR A 262 25.69 -14.83 18.94
C THR A 262 26.77 -14.10 18.15
N GLU A 263 28.06 -14.31 18.46
CA GLU A 263 29.18 -13.71 17.71
C GLU A 263 29.09 -13.93 16.18
N ASP A 264 28.56 -15.10 15.76
CA ASP A 264 28.48 -15.48 14.33
C ASP A 264 27.04 -15.54 13.75
N ARG A 265 26.01 -15.14 14.52
CA ARG A 265 24.61 -15.22 14.06
C ARG A 265 23.89 -13.90 14.29
N LEU A 266 23.47 -13.30 13.18
CA LEU A 266 22.67 -12.11 13.12
C LEU A 266 21.21 -12.49 12.85
N PHE A 267 20.29 -11.80 13.50
CA PHE A 267 18.88 -11.79 13.16
C PHE A 267 18.56 -10.49 12.42
N LEU A 268 18.11 -10.62 11.18
CA LEU A 268 17.71 -9.50 10.34
C LEU A 268 16.19 -9.46 10.26
N GLN A 269 15.59 -8.53 11.00
CA GLN A 269 14.14 -8.40 11.04
C GLN A 269 13.64 -7.71 9.77
N TRP A 270 12.71 -8.36 9.07
CA TRP A 270 12.01 -7.81 7.90
C TRP A 270 10.50 -7.76 8.09
N GLY A 271 9.96 -8.34 9.18
CA GLY A 271 8.53 -8.29 9.42
C GLY A 271 8.09 -8.54 10.85
N GLU A 272 6.77 -8.47 11.04
CA GLU A 272 6.09 -8.67 12.30
C GLU A 272 4.69 -9.26 12.09
N VAL A 273 4.29 -10.19 12.97
CA VAL A 273 2.92 -10.71 13.06
C VAL A 273 2.54 -10.80 14.53
N GLN A 274 1.49 -10.09 14.97
CA GLN A 274 0.98 -10.19 16.35
C GLN A 274 2.08 -10.04 17.42
N GLY A 275 3.02 -9.10 17.24
CA GLY A 275 4.15 -8.87 18.15
C GLY A 275 5.31 -9.86 18.00
N ARG A 276 5.19 -10.91 17.18
CA ARG A 276 6.31 -11.79 16.82
C ARG A 276 7.16 -11.12 15.76
N ALA A 277 8.46 -10.97 16.01
CA ALA A 277 9.40 -10.44 15.03
C ALA A 277 9.81 -11.54 14.05
N PHE A 278 9.55 -11.35 12.75
CA PHE A 278 9.97 -12.26 11.69
C PHE A 278 11.23 -11.71 11.01
N GLY A 279 12.18 -12.60 10.76
CA GLY A 279 13.48 -12.22 10.24
C GLY A 279 14.22 -13.38 9.61
N TRP A 280 15.41 -13.11 9.10
CA TRP A 280 16.36 -14.17 8.73
C TRP A 280 17.30 -14.46 9.87
N LEU A 281 17.55 -15.75 10.10
CA LEU A 281 18.74 -16.20 10.81
C LEU A 281 19.88 -16.31 9.81
N THR A 282 20.88 -15.42 9.90
CA THR A 282 22.02 -15.45 8.99
C THR A 282 22.86 -16.70 9.26
N ALA A 283 23.09 -17.51 8.23
CA ALA A 283 24.04 -18.62 8.27
C ALA A 283 25.37 -18.21 7.65
N SER A 284 26.46 -18.91 7.99
CA SER A 284 27.75 -18.76 7.32
C SER A 284 27.59 -19.11 5.82
N GLY A 285 27.71 -18.12 4.95
CA GLY A 285 27.54 -18.29 3.51
C GLY A 285 26.64 -17.22 2.89
N SER A 286 26.20 -17.48 1.67
CA SER A 286 25.42 -16.54 0.88
C SER A 286 23.97 -16.35 1.38
N PRO A 287 23.31 -15.21 1.09
CA PRO A 287 21.97 -14.88 1.59
C PRO A 287 20.86 -15.87 1.21
N GLU A 288 20.98 -16.58 0.10
CA GLU A 288 20.03 -17.62 -0.33
C GLU A 288 19.92 -18.81 0.63
N ASN A 289 20.93 -18.99 1.50
CA ASN A 289 20.93 -20.03 2.52
C ASN A 289 20.30 -19.56 3.84
N TRP A 290 19.96 -18.28 3.96
CA TRP A 290 19.31 -17.78 5.17
C TRP A 290 17.91 -18.36 5.27
N ARG A 291 17.50 -18.68 6.51
CA ARG A 291 16.20 -19.27 6.80
C ARG A 291 15.36 -18.32 7.63
N ILE A 292 14.06 -18.39 7.39
CA ILE A 292 13.11 -17.58 8.16
C ILE A 292 13.14 -18.07 9.60
N ALA A 293 13.23 -17.14 10.53
CA ALA A 293 13.04 -17.38 11.94
C ALA A 293 12.08 -16.32 12.48
N TYR A 294 11.45 -16.63 13.60
CA TYR A 294 10.71 -15.63 14.36
C TYR A 294 11.09 -15.66 15.83
N ILE A 295 10.99 -14.49 16.46
CA ILE A 295 11.19 -14.28 17.88
C ILE A 295 9.82 -14.03 18.50
N GLU A 296 9.50 -14.76 19.57
CA GLU A 296 8.26 -14.58 20.33
C GLU A 296 8.21 -13.18 20.97
N PRO A 297 7.00 -12.65 21.32
CA PRO A 297 6.87 -11.31 21.89
C PRO A 297 7.65 -11.09 23.20
N ASP A 298 7.96 -12.17 23.91
CA ASP A 298 8.79 -12.13 25.12
C ASP A 298 10.28 -11.87 24.84
N GLY A 299 10.71 -11.97 23.57
CA GLY A 299 12.08 -11.78 23.12
C GLY A 299 13.02 -12.94 23.44
N ILE A 300 12.53 -14.05 24.01
CA ILE A 300 13.35 -15.12 24.58
C ILE A 300 13.40 -16.33 23.65
N ALA A 301 12.26 -16.71 23.07
CA ALA A 301 12.17 -17.88 22.21
C ALA A 301 12.38 -17.53 20.74
N LEU A 302 13.32 -18.21 20.09
CA LEU A 302 13.56 -18.14 18.65
C LEU A 302 13.25 -19.49 18.01
N THR A 303 12.41 -19.47 16.97
CA THR A 303 12.03 -20.65 16.20
C THR A 303 12.45 -20.47 14.75
N CYS A 304 13.15 -21.47 14.20
CA CYS A 304 13.62 -21.49 12.81
C CYS A 304 12.65 -22.30 11.94
N LEU A 305 12.32 -21.76 10.77
CA LEU A 305 11.52 -22.41 9.73
C LEU A 305 12.48 -22.88 8.62
N GLU A 306 13.07 -24.07 8.80
CA GLU A 306 14.20 -24.53 7.97
C GLU A 306 13.88 -24.73 6.49
N ASP A 307 12.60 -24.92 6.15
CA ASP A 307 12.15 -25.19 4.78
C ASP A 307 11.57 -23.95 4.06
N GLN A 308 11.74 -22.75 4.62
CA GLN A 308 11.11 -21.55 4.09
C GLN A 308 12.11 -20.43 3.82
N THR A 309 11.99 -19.89 2.60
CA THR A 309 12.52 -18.58 2.20
C THR A 309 11.48 -17.50 2.45
N PHE A 310 11.87 -16.23 2.25
CA PHE A 310 10.96 -15.10 2.39
C PHE A 310 9.75 -15.21 1.44
N ALA A 311 9.99 -15.45 0.13
CA ALA A 311 8.90 -15.51 -0.84
C ALA A 311 7.99 -16.74 -0.62
N THR A 312 8.56 -17.89 -0.28
CA THR A 312 7.76 -19.11 -0.03
C THR A 312 6.89 -18.98 1.22
N PHE A 313 7.38 -18.30 2.26
CA PHE A 313 6.61 -17.97 3.46
C PHE A 313 5.42 -17.06 3.14
N LEU A 314 5.65 -15.93 2.45
CA LEU A 314 4.56 -15.00 2.08
C LEU A 314 3.53 -15.66 1.16
N ARG A 315 3.95 -16.49 0.20
CA ARG A 315 3.04 -17.22 -0.69
C ARG A 315 2.12 -18.15 0.07
N ARG A 316 2.64 -18.93 1.03
CA ARG A 316 1.81 -19.83 1.85
C ARG A 316 0.72 -19.06 2.57
N ARG A 317 1.08 -17.92 3.17
CA ARG A 317 0.12 -17.05 3.85
C ARG A 317 -0.91 -16.44 2.91
N LEU A 318 -0.51 -15.98 1.72
CA LEU A 318 -1.45 -15.47 0.70
C LEU A 318 -2.48 -16.52 0.29
N ARG A 319 -2.11 -17.80 0.31
CA ARG A 319 -3.02 -18.93 0.02
C ARG A 319 -3.86 -19.37 1.23
N GLY A 320 -3.78 -18.66 2.36
CA GLY A 320 -4.49 -18.99 3.59
C GLY A 320 -3.91 -20.17 4.36
N ASP A 321 -2.70 -20.63 4.01
CA ASP A 321 -2.00 -21.66 4.77
C ASP A 321 -1.37 -21.03 6.03
N ASN A 322 -2.12 -21.07 7.12
CA ASN A 322 -1.72 -20.59 8.43
C ASN A 322 -1.12 -21.71 9.31
N SER A 323 -0.79 -22.89 8.77
CA SER A 323 -0.42 -24.09 9.56
C SER A 323 0.88 -23.99 10.39
N LEU A 324 1.47 -22.81 10.47
CA LEU A 324 2.61 -22.45 11.33
C LEU A 324 2.14 -21.85 12.67
N PHE A 325 0.82 -21.78 12.89
CA PHE A 325 0.12 -21.31 14.08
C PHE A 325 -0.88 -22.39 14.54
#